data_AF-A0A1Y2SKP4-F1
#
_entry.id   AF-A0A1Y2SKP4-F1
#
_cell.length_a   1.000
_cell.length_b   1.000
_cell.length_c   1.000
_cell.angle_alpha   90.00
_cell.angle_beta   90.00
_cell.angle_gamma   90.00
#
_symmetry.space_group_name_H-M   'P 1'
#
loop_
_entity.id
_entity.type
_entity.pdbx_description
1 polymer ?
#
loop_
_entity_poly.entity_id
_entity_poly.type
_entity_poly.pdbx_seq_one_letter_code
_entity_poly.pdbx_strand_id
1 'polypeptide(L)'
;MSWKDIVKSTKSGPAKYTPEINIEALERSVYKTGQPVTNGKPWKVQDMGEIIGASEGKPSQWIRVEYSGGTIHGHPISLNEFRKLTK
;
A
#
# COMPACT_ATOMS: atom_id res chain seq x y z
N MET A 1 -4.95 -14.27 13.99
CA MET A 1 -4.61 -12.94 14.55
C MET A 1 -5.81 -12.05 14.38
N SER A 2 -6.18 -11.25 15.39
CA SER A 2 -7.26 -10.28 15.19
C SER A 2 -6.80 -9.12 14.31
N TRP A 3 -7.73 -8.42 13.66
CA TRP A 3 -7.42 -7.19 12.93
C TRP A 3 -6.66 -6.17 13.79
N LYS A 4 -7.03 -6.06 15.07
CA LYS A 4 -6.39 -5.17 16.04
C LYS A 4 -4.91 -5.55 16.27
N ASP A 5 -4.59 -6.83 16.29
CA ASP A 5 -3.21 -7.32 16.42
C ASP A 5 -2.40 -7.05 15.15
N ILE A 6 -3.01 -7.21 13.98
CA ILE A 6 -2.39 -6.88 12.68
C ILE A 6 -2.00 -5.41 12.68
N VAL A 7 -2.96 -4.52 12.93
CA VAL A 7 -2.73 -3.07 13.00
C VAL A 7 -1.62 -2.76 14.01
N LYS A 8 -1.71 -3.28 15.24
CA LYS A 8 -0.70 -3.04 16.29
C LYS A 8 0.70 -3.50 15.86
N SER A 9 0.81 -4.63 15.15
CA SER A 9 2.10 -5.15 14.68
C SER A 9 2.78 -4.25 13.65
N THR A 10 2.01 -3.47 12.88
CA THR A 10 2.55 -2.51 11.89
C THR A 10 3.08 -1.22 12.50
N LYS A 11 2.93 -1.01 13.82
CA LYS A 11 3.44 0.19 14.51
C LYS A 11 4.97 0.25 14.49
N SER A 12 5.62 -0.90 14.59
CA SER A 12 7.09 -1.04 14.57
C SER A 12 7.55 -2.12 13.59
N GLY A 13 6.61 -2.71 12.85
CA GLY A 13 6.85 -3.76 11.88
C GLY A 13 6.41 -3.35 10.47
N PRO A 14 6.54 -4.26 9.50
CA PRO A 14 6.15 -3.98 8.11
C PRO A 14 4.64 -3.75 8.00
N ALA A 15 4.25 -3.04 6.93
CA ALA A 15 2.85 -2.91 6.53
C ALA A 15 2.26 -4.29 6.17
N LYS A 16 0.95 -4.44 6.35
CA LYS A 16 0.24 -5.70 6.12
C LYS A 16 -1.10 -5.47 5.45
N TYR A 17 -1.41 -6.30 4.46
CA TYR A 17 -2.74 -6.35 3.86
C TYR A 17 -3.77 -6.97 4.82
N THR A 18 -5.05 -6.67 4.61
CA THR A 18 -6.13 -7.45 5.21
C THR A 18 -6.11 -8.86 4.62
N PRO A 19 -6.53 -9.90 5.37
CA PRO A 19 -6.53 -11.28 4.89
C PRO A 19 -7.45 -11.53 3.68
N GLU A 20 -8.39 -10.63 3.41
CA GLU A 20 -9.43 -10.75 2.40
C GLU A 20 -9.01 -10.20 1.03
N ILE A 21 -7.92 -9.44 0.98
CA ILE A 21 -7.43 -8.82 -0.26
C ILE A 21 -6.71 -9.85 -1.12
N ASN A 22 -7.10 -9.93 -2.40
CA ASN A 22 -6.27 -10.56 -3.41
C ASN A 22 -5.10 -9.63 -3.78
N ILE A 23 -3.96 -9.85 -3.12
CA ILE A 23 -2.78 -8.98 -3.19
C ILE A 23 -2.27 -8.87 -4.63
N GLU A 24 -2.07 -9.99 -5.33
CA GLU A 24 -1.53 -9.98 -6.69
C GLU A 24 -2.43 -9.21 -7.66
N ALA A 25 -3.74 -9.44 -7.60
CA ALA A 25 -4.70 -8.75 -8.46
C ALA A 25 -4.71 -7.24 -8.19
N LEU A 26 -4.69 -6.86 -6.90
CA LEU A 26 -4.65 -5.46 -6.47
C LEU A 26 -3.38 -4.76 -6.96
N GLU A 27 -2.22 -5.37 -6.73
CA GLU A 27 -0.92 -4.80 -7.10
C GLU A 27 -0.78 -4.61 -8.61
N ARG A 28 -1.18 -5.62 -9.40
CA ARG A 28 -1.19 -5.52 -10.87
C ARG A 28 -2.16 -4.46 -11.37
N SER A 29 -3.33 -4.33 -10.74
CA SER A 29 -4.30 -3.29 -11.09
C SER A 29 -3.70 -1.91 -10.84
N VAL A 30 -3.19 -1.66 -9.64
CA VAL A 30 -2.60 -0.36 -9.25
C VAL A 30 -1.37 -0.03 -10.09
N TYR A 31 -0.55 -1.03 -10.44
CA TYR A 31 0.57 -0.82 -11.34
C TYR A 31 0.12 -0.30 -12.72
N LYS A 32 -1.02 -0.79 -13.21
CA LYS A 32 -1.57 -0.40 -14.51
C LYS A 32 -2.33 0.93 -14.48
N THR A 33 -3.16 1.15 -13.46
CA THR A 33 -4.12 2.28 -13.41
C THR A 33 -3.78 3.36 -12.40
N GLY A 34 -2.84 3.09 -11.49
CA GLY A 34 -2.49 4.00 -10.41
C GLY A 34 -1.85 5.29 -10.88
N GLN A 35 -1.91 6.30 -10.00
CA GLN A 35 -1.29 7.59 -10.20
C GLN A 35 0.24 7.44 -10.12
N PRO A 36 1.02 8.02 -11.06
CA PRO A 36 2.47 8.06 -10.93
C PRO A 36 2.89 8.93 -9.74
N VAL A 37 3.96 8.53 -9.06
CA VAL A 37 4.53 9.31 -7.95
C VAL A 37 5.33 10.51 -8.46
N THR A 38 5.46 11.55 -7.63
CA THR A 38 6.15 12.80 -7.99
C THR A 38 7.64 12.83 -7.66
N ASN A 39 8.17 11.76 -7.04
CA ASN A 39 9.58 11.65 -6.66
C ASN A 39 10.50 11.07 -7.77
N GLY A 40 10.01 10.96 -9.00
CA GLY A 40 10.78 10.47 -10.16
C GLY A 40 11.00 8.95 -10.19
N LYS A 41 10.45 8.18 -9.24
CA LYS A 41 10.56 6.72 -9.24
C LYS A 41 9.46 6.07 -10.10
N PRO A 42 9.71 4.87 -10.67
CA PRO A 42 8.72 4.13 -11.46
C PRO A 42 7.70 3.43 -10.55
N TRP A 43 7.07 4.20 -9.66
CA TRP A 43 6.10 3.73 -8.69
C TRP A 43 4.72 4.28 -9.01
N LYS A 44 3.71 3.53 -8.58
CA LYS A 44 2.31 3.89 -8.67
C LYS A 44 1.72 3.95 -7.27
N VAL A 45 0.79 4.87 -7.07
CA VAL A 45 0.00 4.97 -5.85
C VAL A 45 -1.47 5.06 -6.18
N GLN A 46 -2.32 4.58 -5.28
CA GLN A 46 -3.75 4.67 -5.43
C GLN A 46 -4.43 4.78 -4.07
N ASP A 47 -5.46 5.62 -4.01
CA ASP A 47 -6.43 5.62 -2.92
C ASP A 47 -7.54 4.64 -3.28
N MET A 48 -7.76 3.64 -2.43
CA MET A 48 -8.75 2.59 -2.67
C MET A 48 -10.13 2.97 -2.14
N GLY A 49 -10.25 4.01 -1.30
CA GLY A 49 -11.51 4.39 -0.65
C GLY A 49 -12.00 3.41 0.43
N GLU A 50 -11.31 2.28 0.61
CA GLU A 50 -11.62 1.24 1.59
C GLU A 50 -10.34 0.71 2.26
N ILE A 51 -10.49 0.15 3.46
CA ILE A 51 -9.35 -0.37 4.23
C ILE A 51 -8.81 -1.64 3.56
N ILE A 52 -7.64 -1.54 2.94
CA ILE A 52 -6.93 -2.66 2.31
C ILE A 52 -5.86 -3.29 3.20
N GLY A 53 -5.50 -2.62 4.30
CA GLY A 53 -4.39 -3.04 5.13
C GLY A 53 -4.08 -2.08 6.26
N ALA A 54 -2.87 -2.19 6.79
CA ALA A 54 -2.38 -1.38 7.89
C ALA A 54 -0.93 -1.00 7.66
N SER A 55 -0.58 0.20 8.10
CA SER A 55 0.79 0.74 8.08
C SER A 55 0.97 1.72 9.25
N GLU A 56 2.15 1.76 9.84
CA GLU A 56 2.52 2.63 10.97
C GLU A 56 1.55 2.55 12.17
N GLY A 57 0.95 1.38 12.40
CA GLY A 57 0.02 1.17 13.52
C GLY A 57 -1.40 1.68 13.26
N LYS A 58 -1.75 1.97 12.00
CA LYS A 58 -3.06 2.50 11.61
C LYS A 58 -3.64 1.73 10.43
N PRO A 59 -4.97 1.61 10.31
CA PRO A 59 -5.61 1.18 9.08
C PRO A 59 -5.19 2.08 7.91
N SER A 60 -5.04 1.47 6.75
CA SER A 60 -4.64 2.13 5.51
C SER A 60 -5.58 1.72 4.37
N GLN A 61 -5.95 2.71 3.59
CA GLN A 61 -6.67 2.59 2.31
C GLN A 61 -5.77 2.93 1.11
N TRP A 62 -4.51 3.31 1.37
CA TRP A 62 -3.59 3.75 0.34
C TRP A 62 -2.55 2.68 0.08
N ILE A 63 -2.26 2.45 -1.18
CA ILE A 63 -1.25 1.48 -1.63
C ILE A 63 -0.17 2.20 -2.43
N ARG A 64 1.07 1.76 -2.24
CA ARG A 64 2.18 2.00 -3.18
C ARG A 64 2.51 0.69 -3.86
N VAL A 65 2.72 0.75 -5.18
CA VAL A 65 3.22 -0.37 -5.98
C VAL A 65 4.47 0.07 -6.70
N GLU A 66 5.49 -0.77 -6.65
CA GLU A 66 6.75 -0.61 -7.33
C GLU A 66 7.06 -1.80 -8.23
N TYR A 67 7.77 -1.54 -9.31
CA TYR A 67 8.32 -2.57 -10.18
C TYR A 67 9.83 -2.63 -9.99
N SER A 68 10.33 -3.78 -9.54
CA SER A 68 11.74 -4.00 -9.28
C SER A 68 12.14 -5.41 -9.72
N GLY A 69 13.22 -5.53 -10.49
CA GLY A 69 13.78 -6.84 -10.87
C GLY A 69 12.82 -7.78 -11.61
N GLY A 70 11.85 -7.25 -12.37
CA GLY A 70 10.85 -8.08 -13.06
C GLY A 70 9.59 -8.39 -12.25
N THR A 71 9.53 -7.95 -11.00
CA THR A 71 8.42 -8.26 -10.09
C THR A 71 7.69 -6.99 -9.66
N ILE A 72 6.36 -7.08 -9.64
CA ILE A 72 5.48 -6.04 -9.10
C ILE A 72 5.33 -6.32 -7.61
N HIS A 73 5.64 -5.34 -6.77
CA HIS A 73 5.51 -5.42 -5.32
C HIS A 73 4.73 -4.22 -4.82
N GLY A 74 3.75 -4.46 -3.96
CA GLY A 74 3.00 -3.42 -3.30
C GLY A 74 3.00 -3.57 -1.80
N HIS A 75 2.68 -2.47 -1.13
CA HIS A 75 2.30 -2.51 0.27
C HIS A 75 1.36 -1.35 0.62
N PRO A 76 0.54 -1.51 1.67
CA PRO A 76 -0.20 -0.41 2.25
C PRO A 76 0.77 0.66 2.76
N ILE A 77 0.41 1.92 2.58
CA ILE A 77 1.19 3.09 3.03
C ILE A 77 0.32 3.99 3.90
N SER A 78 0.93 4.87 4.68
CA SER A 78 0.14 5.86 5.43
C SER A 78 -0.33 7.01 4.54
N LEU A 79 -1.36 7.73 4.99
CA LEU A 79 -1.83 8.95 4.34
C LEU A 79 -0.71 9.98 4.14
N ASN A 80 0.23 10.06 5.10
CA ASN A 80 1.34 10.99 5.03
C ASN A 80 2.32 10.60 3.91
N GLU A 81 2.61 9.31 3.77
CA GLU A 81 3.43 8.81 2.65
C GLU A 81 2.72 9.01 1.31
N PHE A 82 1.42 8.68 1.23
CA PHE A 82 0.62 8.89 0.03
C PHE A 82 0.67 10.36 -0.43
N ARG A 83 0.38 11.30 0.48
CA ARG A 83 0.44 12.74 0.21
C ARG A 83 1.83 13.21 -0.23
N LYS A 84 2.91 12.65 0.32
CA LYS A 84 4.27 12.98 -0.10
C LYS A 84 4.58 12.49 -1.52
N LEU A 85 4.00 11.36 -1.92
CA LEU A 85 4.21 10.76 -3.24
C LEU A 85 3.31 11.37 -4.32
N THR A 86 2.23 12.06 -3.95
CA THR A 86 1.29 12.70 -4.89
C THR A 86 1.34 14.23 -4.88
N LYS A 87 2.33 14.83 -4.19
CA LYS A 87 2.46 16.29 -4.05
C LYS A 87 3.05 16.91 -5.31
#